data_AF-A0A1A6C1Z5-F1
#
_entry.id   AF-A0A1A6C1Z5-F1
#
_cell.length_a   1.000
_cell.length_b   1.000
_cell.length_c   1.000
_cell.angle_alpha   90.00
_cell.angle_beta   90.00
_cell.angle_gamma   90.00
#
_symmetry.space_group_name_H-M   'P 1'
#
loop_
_entity.id
_entity.type
_entity.pdbx_description
1 polymer ?
#
loop_
_entity_poly.entity_id
_entity_poly.type
_entity_poly.pdbx_seq_one_letter_code
_entity_poly.pdbx_strand_id
1 'polypeptide(L)'
;MHCGLLFREDRRLSVAVGGYLRREPGLIVADNAPYSLFELRAYTVRTHVEARGLPYLLVEIRQDLIADAAGRQVWARWLGDAIERVLGD
;
A
#
# COMPACT_ATOMS: atom_id res chain seq x y z
N MET A 1 -6.64 6.51 -10.30
CA MET A 1 -6.30 5.52 -9.27
C MET A 1 -6.97 5.86 -7.95
N HIS A 2 -7.17 4.88 -7.08
CA HIS A 2 -7.72 5.00 -5.73
C HIS A 2 -6.65 4.80 -4.65
N CYS A 3 -5.73 3.83 -4.84
CA CYS A 3 -4.52 3.72 -4.05
C CYS A 3 -3.27 3.35 -4.86
N GLY A 4 -2.13 3.74 -4.31
CA GLY A 4 -0.79 3.45 -4.79
C GLY A 4 -0.08 2.47 -3.87
N LEU A 5 0.53 1.44 -4.46
CA LEU A 5 1.42 0.52 -3.77
C LEU A 5 2.85 0.89 -4.11
N LEU A 6 3.56 1.44 -3.13
CA LEU A 6 4.87 2.05 -3.29
C LEU A 6 5.93 1.13 -2.70
N PHE A 7 6.88 0.74 -3.54
CA PHE A 7 7.92 -0.25 -3.25
C PHE A 7 9.13 -0.05 -4.19
N ARG A 8 10.30 -0.55 -3.80
CA ARG A 8 11.47 -0.67 -4.70
C ARG A 8 11.74 -2.12 -5.12
N GLU A 9 12.90 -2.67 -4.81
CA GLU A 9 13.31 -4.00 -5.24
C GLU A 9 12.53 -5.09 -4.49
N ASP A 10 12.21 -4.88 -3.21
CA ASP A 10 11.37 -5.82 -2.45
C ASP A 10 9.88 -5.60 -2.79
N ARG A 11 9.33 -6.54 -3.55
CA ARG A 11 7.94 -6.51 -4.03
C ARG A 11 7.03 -7.51 -3.32
N ARG A 12 7.53 -8.21 -2.29
CA ARG A 12 6.78 -9.32 -1.67
C ARG A 12 5.43 -8.85 -1.12
N LEU A 13 5.44 -7.79 -0.32
CA LEU A 13 4.22 -7.23 0.26
C LEU A 13 3.35 -6.51 -0.78
N SER A 14 3.94 -5.81 -1.76
CA SER A 14 3.15 -5.12 -2.79
C SER A 14 2.39 -6.08 -3.71
N VAL A 15 3.01 -7.20 -4.09
CA VAL A 15 2.35 -8.25 -4.87
C VAL A 15 1.23 -8.89 -4.06
N ALA A 16 1.50 -9.25 -2.79
CA ALA A 16 0.53 -9.95 -1.96
C ALA A 16 -0.68 -9.08 -1.59
N VAL A 17 -0.44 -7.88 -1.05
CA VAL A 17 -1.50 -6.92 -0.70
C VAL A 17 -2.23 -6.43 -1.95
N GLY A 18 -1.51 -6.11 -3.02
CA GLY A 18 -2.12 -5.67 -4.27
C GLY A 18 -2.96 -6.74 -4.95
N GLY A 19 -2.58 -8.01 -4.83
CA GLY A 19 -3.36 -9.13 -5.33
C GLY A 19 -4.68 -9.33 -4.57
N TYR A 20 -4.73 -8.96 -3.29
CA TYR A 20 -5.98 -8.93 -2.52
C TYR A 20 -6.84 -7.72 -2.94
N LEU A 21 -6.29 -6.51 -2.88
CA LEU A 21 -7.04 -5.28 -3.14
C LEU A 21 -7.63 -5.24 -4.56
N ARG A 22 -6.91 -5.74 -5.57
CA ARG A 22 -7.39 -5.78 -6.96
C ARG A 22 -8.59 -6.71 -7.19
N ARG A 23 -8.98 -7.52 -6.20
CA ARG A 23 -10.21 -8.34 -6.27
C ARG A 23 -11.46 -7.54 -5.94
N GLU A 24 -11.33 -6.40 -5.26
CA GLU A 24 -12.45 -5.53 -4.93
C GLU A 24 -12.99 -4.84 -6.20
N PRO A 25 -14.25 -5.08 -6.59
CA PRO A 25 -14.82 -4.49 -7.79
C PRO A 25 -14.79 -2.95 -7.75
N GLY A 26 -14.24 -2.34 -8.80
CA GLY A 26 -14.16 -0.89 -8.93
C GLY A 26 -13.01 -0.23 -8.16
N LEU A 27 -12.19 -0.98 -7.40
CA LEU A 27 -11.00 -0.45 -6.77
C LEU A 27 -9.83 -0.35 -7.76
N ILE A 28 -9.36 0.87 -8.02
CA ILE A 28 -8.27 1.13 -8.97
C ILE A 28 -6.93 1.20 -8.21
N VAL A 29 -6.15 0.11 -8.24
CA VAL A 29 -4.86 -0.01 -7.55
C VAL A 29 -3.70 0.14 -8.54
N ALA A 30 -2.81 1.11 -8.32
CA ALA A 30 -1.63 1.32 -9.15
C ALA A 30 -0.33 1.01 -8.39
N ASP A 31 0.68 0.54 -9.10
CA ASP A 31 2.03 0.33 -8.55
C ASP A 31 2.84 1.62 -8.77
N ASN A 32 3.53 2.12 -7.74
CA ASN A 32 4.41 3.28 -7.81
C ASN A 32 3.80 4.50 -8.53
N ALA A 33 2.54 4.79 -8.22
CA ALA A 33 1.83 5.99 -8.63
C ALA A 33 0.98 6.50 -7.44
N PRO A 34 0.66 7.81 -7.36
CA PRO A 34 1.10 8.89 -8.26
C PRO A 34 2.58 9.23 -8.07
N TYR A 35 3.22 8.68 -7.04
CA TYR A 35 4.65 8.77 -6.81
C TYR A 35 5.31 7.41 -6.91
N SER A 36 6.56 7.42 -7.37
CA SER A 36 7.41 6.25 -7.43
C SER A 36 8.48 6.32 -6.34
N LEU A 37 8.63 5.25 -5.54
CA LEU A 37 9.76 5.20 -4.60
C LEU A 37 11.10 5.21 -5.31
N PHE A 38 11.16 4.77 -6.58
CA PHE A 38 12.38 4.88 -7.38
C PHE A 38 12.85 6.33 -7.56
N GLU A 39 11.91 7.29 -7.56
CA GLU A 39 12.18 8.72 -7.76
C GLU A 39 12.22 9.51 -6.45
N LEU A 40 11.44 9.09 -5.44
CA LEU A 40 11.39 9.77 -4.15
C LEU A 40 12.61 9.46 -3.28
N ARG A 41 13.02 10.47 -2.49
CA ARG A 41 14.01 10.28 -1.41
C ARG A 41 13.52 9.29 -0.35
N ALA A 42 12.22 9.29 -0.05
CA ALA A 42 11.55 8.35 0.85
C ALA A 42 12.31 8.13 2.19
N TYR A 43 12.55 9.22 2.94
CA TYR A 43 13.41 9.21 4.13
C TYR A 43 13.05 8.11 5.13
N THR A 44 11.76 7.94 5.44
CA THR A 44 11.27 6.91 6.37
C THR A 44 11.64 5.51 5.90
N VAL A 45 11.43 5.23 4.61
CA VAL A 45 11.76 3.92 4.00
C VAL A 45 13.27 3.69 4.03
N ARG A 46 14.07 4.65 3.56
CA ARG A 46 15.54 4.50 3.54
C ARG A 46 16.13 4.28 4.93
N THR A 47 15.69 5.07 5.91
CA THR A 47 16.30 5.13 7.24
C THR A 47 15.84 3.98 8.14
N HIS A 48 14.55 3.62 8.10
CA HIS A 48 13.97 2.69 9.07
C HIS A 48 13.71 1.30 8.52
N VAL A 49 13.66 1.14 7.20
CA VAL A 49 13.32 -0.12 6.55
C VAL A 49 14.49 -0.69 5.76
N GLU A 50 14.90 0.02 4.70
CA GLU A 50 15.92 -0.49 3.76
C GLU A 50 17.27 -0.68 4.44
N ALA A 51 17.68 0.27 5.31
CA ALA A 51 18.89 0.14 6.12
C ALA A 51 18.91 -1.09 7.05
N ARG A 52 17.76 -1.74 7.27
CA ARG A 52 17.60 -2.91 8.13
C ARG A 52 17.17 -4.17 7.35
N GLY A 53 16.98 -4.06 6.03
CA GLY A 53 16.51 -5.17 5.19
C GLY A 53 15.10 -5.67 5.56
N LEU A 54 14.24 -4.81 6.11
CA LEU A 54 12.88 -5.20 6.52
C LEU A 54 11.92 -5.26 5.31
N PRO A 55 11.02 -6.25 5.23
CA PRO A 55 9.92 -6.22 4.28
C PRO A 55 9.04 -4.98 4.48
N TYR A 56 8.60 -4.35 3.40
CA TYR A 56 7.76 -3.16 3.51
C TYR A 56 6.81 -2.96 2.34
N LEU A 57 5.84 -2.09 2.60
CA LEU A 57 4.94 -1.53 1.61
C LEU A 57 4.54 -0.14 2.10
N LEU A 58 4.65 0.88 1.26
CA LEU A 58 4.01 2.17 1.48
C LEU A 58 2.69 2.18 0.71
N VAL A 59 1.60 2.55 1.38
CA VAL A 59 0.27 2.66 0.77
C VAL A 59 -0.13 4.13 0.69
N GLU A 60 -0.39 4.59 -0.52
CA GLU A 60 -0.91 5.94 -0.79
C GLU A 60 -2.42 5.84 -1.05
N ILE A 61 -3.26 6.58 -0.33
CA ILE A 61 -4.72 6.58 -0.51
C ILE A 61 -5.16 7.96 -1.01
N ARG A 62 -6.02 8.00 -2.04
CA ARG A 62 -6.57 9.27 -2.53
C ARG A 62 -7.42 9.94 -1.44
N GLN A 63 -7.07 11.17 -1.08
CA GLN A 63 -7.60 11.92 0.08
C GLN A 63 -9.14 11.96 0.16
N ASP A 64 -9.82 12.16 -0.98
CA ASP A 64 -11.28 12.24 -1.04
C ASP A 64 -11.98 10.95 -0.59
N LEU A 65 -11.33 9.81 -0.75
CA LEU A 65 -11.87 8.50 -0.38
C LEU A 65 -11.83 8.24 1.14
N ILE A 66 -11.18 9.12 1.91
CA ILE A 66 -11.07 9.06 3.37
C ILE A 66 -11.53 10.35 4.04
N ALA A 67 -12.29 11.19 3.34
CA ALA A 67 -12.77 12.48 3.84
C ALA A 67 -13.78 12.35 5.00
N ASP A 68 -14.50 11.24 5.08
CA ASP A 68 -15.49 10.97 6.13
C ASP A 68 -15.24 9.66 6.88
N ALA A 69 -16.08 9.36 7.88
CA ALA A 69 -15.95 8.16 8.69
C ALA A 69 -16.22 6.87 7.90
N ALA A 70 -17.14 6.91 6.93
CA ALA A 70 -17.50 5.73 6.15
C ALA A 70 -16.35 5.31 5.23
N GLY A 71 -15.75 6.27 4.51
CA GLY A 71 -14.57 6.03 3.67
C GLY A 71 -13.39 5.49 4.47
N ARG A 72 -13.08 6.09 5.62
CA ARG A 72 -12.03 5.59 6.53
C ARG A 72 -12.28 4.16 7.00
N GLN A 73 -13.52 3.82 7.37
CA GLN A 73 -13.87 2.46 7.78
C GLN A 73 -13.74 1.45 6.64
N VAL A 74 -14.14 1.82 5.42
CA VAL A 74 -13.99 0.96 4.24
C VAL A 74 -12.51 0.67 3.97
N TRP A 75 -11.66 1.71 3.95
CA TRP A 75 -10.22 1.55 3.74
C TRP A 75 -9.53 0.78 4.85
N ALA A 76 -9.92 1.02 6.11
CA ALA A 76 -9.39 0.26 7.24
C ALA A 76 -9.70 -1.23 7.13
N ARG A 77 -10.92 -1.60 6.70
CA ARG A 77 -11.27 -3.01 6.44
C ARG A 77 -10.44 -3.61 5.31
N TRP A 78 -10.41 -2.96 4.14
CA TRP A 78 -9.64 -3.50 3.00
C TRP A 78 -8.16 -3.69 3.31
N LEU A 79 -7.53 -2.75 4.00
CA LEU A 79 -6.12 -2.86 4.37
C LEU A 79 -5.91 -3.85 5.52
N GLY A 80 -6.79 -3.85 6.51
CA GLY A 80 -6.76 -4.82 7.62
C GLY A 80 -6.83 -6.25 7.11
N ASP A 81 -7.87 -6.56 6.34
CA ASP A 81 -8.08 -7.90 5.77
C ASP A 81 -6.91 -8.32 4.86
N ALA A 82 -6.36 -7.40 4.07
CA ALA A 82 -5.21 -7.67 3.22
C ALA A 82 -3.95 -7.98 4.05
N ILE A 83 -3.69 -7.21 5.11
CA ILE A 83 -2.51 -7.39 5.97
C ILE A 83 -2.63 -8.68 6.79
N GLU A 84 -3.79 -8.93 7.40
CA GLU A 84 -4.06 -10.16 8.16
C GLU A 84 -3.88 -11.39 7.28
N ARG A 85 -4.37 -11.35 6.04
CA ARG A 85 -4.18 -12.44 5.09
C ARG A 85 -2.72 -12.66 4.69
N VAL A 86 -1.92 -11.59 4.59
CA VAL A 86 -0.53 -11.68 4.12
C VAL A 86 0.44 -12.03 5.25
N LEU A 87 0.13 -11.65 6.49
CA LEU A 87 1.00 -11.84 7.66
C LEU A 87 0.51 -12.93 8.63
N GLY A 88 -0.73 -13.41 8.48
CA GLY A 88 -1.34 -14.42 9.34
C GLY A 88 -1.02 -15.88 9.00
N ASP A 89 -0.24 -16.10 7.92
CA ASP A 89 0.38 -17.38 7.55
C ASP A 89 1.85 -17.42 8.01
#